data_AF-A0A7S0CGQ7-F1
#
_entry.id   AF-A0A7S0CGQ7-F1
#
_cell.length_a   1.000
_cell.length_b   1.000
_cell.length_c   1.000
_cell.angle_alpha   90.00
_cell.angle_beta   90.00
_cell.angle_gamma   90.00
#
_symmetry.space_group_name_H-M   'P 1'
#
loop_
_entity.id
_entity.type
_entity.pdbx_description
1 polymer ?
#
loop_
_entity_poly.entity_id
_entity_poly.type
_entity_poly.pdbx_seq_one_letter_code
_entity_poly.pdbx_strand_id
1 'polypeptide(L)'
;EGCVDAIVGLLVEFLDIGISHVGSESAGALKDVLRRHSRHRASIAPILPRAIKFVTEPSGRASVIWLLGETGDVVQEAPYALEKLIGVYETLDATVKIALLTATLKLFFKRPPECQAMLGKLLKLATDDVSSQDLHDRALLY
;
A
#
# COMPACT_ATOMS: atom_id res chain seq x y z
N GLU A 1 21.66 -14.16 -9.96
CA GLU A 1 20.52 -13.21 -10.06
C GLU A 1 19.17 -13.88 -10.27
N GLY A 2 19.05 -14.94 -11.08
CA GLY A 2 17.78 -15.65 -11.30
C GLY A 2 17.09 -16.22 -10.06
N CYS A 3 17.80 -16.40 -8.93
CA CYS A 3 17.18 -16.81 -7.67
C CYS A 3 16.22 -15.76 -7.10
N VAL A 4 16.50 -14.47 -7.27
CA VAL A 4 15.64 -13.40 -6.74
C VAL A 4 14.34 -13.33 -7.54
N ASP A 5 14.42 -13.45 -8.87
CA ASP A 5 13.24 -13.52 -9.73
C ASP A 5 12.36 -14.73 -9.39
N ALA A 6 12.96 -15.89 -9.14
CA ALA A 6 12.24 -17.08 -8.72
C ALA A 6 11.55 -16.91 -7.35
N ILE A 7 12.23 -16.27 -6.38
CA ILE A 7 11.64 -15.97 -5.07
C ILE A 7 10.48 -14.97 -5.20
N VAL A 8 10.65 -13.91 -5.99
CA VAL A 8 9.58 -12.94 -6.24
C VAL A 8 8.37 -13.62 -6.90
N GLY A 9 8.60 -14.49 -7.88
CA GLY A 9 7.55 -15.28 -8.52
C GLY A 9 6.78 -16.14 -7.50
N LEU A 10 7.50 -16.89 -6.67
CA LEU A 10 6.89 -17.73 -5.63
C LEU A 10 6.10 -16.91 -4.59
N LEU A 11 6.63 -15.76 -4.16
CA LEU A 11 5.93 -14.88 -3.22
C LEU A 11 4.68 -14.24 -3.84
N VAL A 12 4.71 -13.93 -5.13
CA VAL A 12 3.52 -13.45 -5.87
C VAL A 12 2.47 -14.55 -5.94
N GLU A 13 2.88 -15.80 -6.20
CA GLU A 13 1.95 -16.95 -6.16
C GLU A 13 1.34 -17.11 -4.77
N PHE A 14 2.15 -17.05 -3.70
CA PHE A 14 1.66 -17.12 -2.32
C PHE A 14 0.67 -16.01 -1.96
N LEU A 15 0.84 -14.82 -2.54
CA LEU A 15 -0.10 -13.72 -2.38
C LEU A 15 -1.44 -13.99 -3.10
N ASP A 16 -1.44 -14.77 -4.18
CA ASP A 16 -2.65 -15.12 -4.96
C ASP A 16 -3.40 -16.34 -4.41
N ILE A 17 -2.76 -17.21 -3.63
CA ILE A 17 -3.39 -18.40 -3.00
C ILE A 17 -4.59 -18.02 -2.10
N GLY A 18 -4.65 -16.78 -1.60
CA GLY A 18 -5.82 -16.26 -0.87
C GLY A 18 -5.91 -16.71 0.59
N ILE A 19 -4.86 -17.30 1.16
CA ILE A 19 -4.77 -17.59 2.59
C ILE A 19 -4.27 -16.34 3.33
N SER A 20 -5.08 -15.78 4.24
CA SER A 20 -4.81 -14.45 4.82
C SER A 20 -3.42 -14.32 5.49
N HIS A 21 -3.04 -15.26 6.35
CA HIS A 21 -1.73 -15.20 7.03
C HIS A 21 -0.55 -15.34 6.06
N VAL A 22 -0.65 -16.26 5.08
CA VAL A 22 0.39 -16.46 4.06
C VAL A 22 0.53 -15.23 3.19
N GLY A 23 -0.60 -14.63 2.77
CA GLY A 23 -0.61 -13.41 1.98
C GLY A 23 -0.03 -12.22 2.75
N SER A 24 -0.30 -12.12 4.05
CA SER A 24 0.25 -11.09 4.93
C SER A 24 1.78 -11.16 5.03
N GLU A 25 2.32 -12.34 5.33
CA GLU A 25 3.77 -12.57 5.40
C GLU A 25 4.44 -12.40 4.03
N SER A 26 3.80 -12.89 2.97
CA SER A 26 4.29 -12.73 1.60
C SER A 26 4.33 -11.27 1.17
N ALA A 27 3.32 -10.46 1.54
CA ALA A 27 3.32 -9.03 1.27
C ALA A 27 4.44 -8.30 2.04
N GLY A 28 4.70 -8.71 3.29
CA GLY A 28 5.83 -8.23 4.09
C GLY A 28 7.18 -8.52 3.41
N ALA A 29 7.39 -9.77 2.98
CA ALA A 29 8.60 -10.18 2.29
C ALA A 29 8.76 -9.46 0.93
N LEU A 30 7.70 -9.34 0.14
CA LEU A 30 7.71 -8.62 -1.14
C LEU A 30 8.07 -7.14 -0.96
N LYS A 31 7.54 -6.49 0.09
CA LYS A 31 7.90 -5.11 0.45
C LYS A 31 9.41 -4.98 0.69
N ASP A 32 9.98 -5.89 1.48
CA ASP A 32 11.40 -5.82 1.84
C ASP A 32 12.32 -6.18 0.66
N VAL A 33 11.91 -7.11 -0.20
CA VAL A 33 12.60 -7.41 -1.47
C VAL A 33 12.56 -6.18 -2.38
N LEU A 34 11.40 -5.52 -2.54
CA LEU A 34 11.25 -4.37 -3.42
C LEU A 34 12.09 -3.17 -2.95
N ARG A 35 12.23 -2.99 -1.62
CA ARG A 35 13.11 -1.96 -1.04
C ARG A 35 14.58 -2.16 -1.42
N ARG A 36 15.03 -3.40 -1.58
CA ARG A 36 16.41 -3.72 -1.99
C ARG A 36 16.58 -3.83 -3.50
N HIS A 37 15.54 -4.27 -4.20
CA HIS A 37 15.57 -4.59 -5.63
C HIS A 37 14.38 -3.97 -6.37
N SER A 38 14.46 -2.66 -6.62
CA SER A 38 13.40 -1.86 -7.27
C SER A 38 13.08 -2.26 -8.73
N ARG A 39 13.91 -3.12 -9.35
CA ARG A 39 13.69 -3.62 -10.71
C ARG A 39 12.50 -4.57 -10.85
N HIS A 40 12.07 -5.23 -9.77
CA HIS A 40 10.97 -6.22 -9.81
C HIS A 40 9.58 -5.60 -9.63
N ARG A 41 9.45 -4.26 -9.66
CA ARG A 41 8.17 -3.54 -9.54
C ARG A 41 7.13 -4.02 -10.55
N ALA A 42 7.55 -4.21 -11.81
CA ALA A 42 6.65 -4.64 -12.88
C ALA A 42 6.08 -6.05 -12.66
N SER A 43 6.84 -6.95 -12.04
CA SER A 43 6.40 -8.32 -11.76
C SER A 43 5.39 -8.38 -10.60
N ILE A 44 5.49 -7.48 -9.62
CA ILE A 44 4.63 -7.45 -8.43
C ILE A 44 3.36 -6.64 -8.68
N ALA A 45 3.42 -5.60 -9.51
CA ALA A 45 2.31 -4.67 -9.77
C ALA A 45 0.94 -5.34 -10.05
N PRO A 46 0.82 -6.39 -10.90
CA PRO A 46 -0.48 -6.93 -11.30
C PRO A 46 -1.29 -7.58 -10.17
N ILE A 47 -0.61 -8.13 -9.15
CA ILE A 47 -1.28 -8.87 -8.07
C ILE A 47 -1.81 -7.93 -6.97
N LEU A 48 -1.28 -6.71 -6.84
CA LEU A 48 -1.56 -5.82 -5.70
C LEU A 48 -3.03 -5.37 -5.57
N PRO A 49 -3.74 -4.98 -6.65
CA PRO A 49 -5.16 -4.61 -6.55
C PRO A 49 -6.06 -5.77 -6.12
N ARG A 50 -5.62 -7.01 -6.35
CA ARG A 50 -6.29 -8.22 -5.87
C ARG A 50 -5.94 -8.47 -4.42
N ALA A 51 -4.65 -8.46 -4.09
CA ALA A 51 -4.12 -8.73 -2.76
C ALA A 51 -4.75 -7.85 -1.67
N ILE A 52 -4.99 -6.56 -1.96
CA ILE A 52 -5.60 -5.61 -1.00
C ILE A 52 -7.01 -6.04 -0.54
N LYS A 53 -7.72 -6.83 -1.36
CA LYS A 53 -9.07 -7.32 -1.05
C LYS A 53 -9.06 -8.56 -0.17
N PHE A 54 -8.07 -9.42 -0.34
CA PHE A 54 -7.98 -10.72 0.36
C PHE A 54 -7.16 -10.65 1.64
N VAL A 55 -6.11 -9.81 1.69
CA VAL A 55 -5.31 -9.63 2.90
C VAL A 55 -6.11 -8.83 3.91
N THR A 56 -6.46 -9.46 5.04
CA THR A 56 -7.25 -8.83 6.10
C THR A 56 -6.40 -8.35 7.27
N GLU A 57 -5.25 -8.97 7.50
CA GLU A 57 -4.36 -8.63 8.60
C GLU A 57 -3.78 -7.21 8.46
N PRO A 58 -3.69 -6.42 9.55
CA PRO A 58 -3.24 -5.03 9.48
C PRO A 58 -1.80 -4.87 8.95
N SER A 59 -0.88 -5.75 9.35
CA SER A 59 0.53 -5.76 8.90
C SER A 59 0.66 -6.04 7.41
N GLY A 60 -0.06 -7.06 6.92
CA GLY A 60 -0.14 -7.42 5.52
C GLY A 60 -0.77 -6.30 4.69
N ARG A 61 -1.90 -5.76 5.13
CA ARG A 61 -2.59 -4.63 4.46
C ARG A 61 -1.68 -3.42 4.33
N ALA A 62 -1.01 -3.02 5.41
CA ALA A 62 -0.06 -1.91 5.38
C ALA A 62 1.08 -2.16 4.38
N SER A 63 1.56 -3.41 4.27
CA SER A 63 2.60 -3.79 3.32
C SER A 63 2.11 -3.74 1.86
N VAL A 64 0.89 -4.22 1.58
CA VAL A 64 0.27 -4.11 0.24
C VAL A 64 0.03 -2.66 -0.15
N ILE A 65 -0.46 -1.82 0.77
CA ILE A 65 -0.68 -0.38 0.52
C ILE A 65 0.65 0.31 0.21
N TRP A 66 1.71 -0.01 0.95
CA TRP A 66 3.05 0.52 0.66
C TRP A 66 3.52 0.11 -0.74
N LEU A 67 3.34 -1.17 -1.10
CA LEU A 67 3.68 -1.70 -2.44
C LEU A 67 2.89 -0.98 -3.54
N LEU A 68 1.61 -0.69 -3.32
CA LEU A 68 0.77 0.08 -4.26
C LEU A 68 1.28 1.50 -4.47
N GLY A 69 1.68 2.21 -3.40
CA GLY A 69 2.30 3.53 -3.53
C GLY A 69 3.62 3.47 -4.33
N GLU A 70 4.43 2.44 -4.08
CA GLU A 70 5.72 2.24 -4.75
C GLU A 70 5.58 1.87 -6.24
N THR A 71 4.48 1.20 -6.61
CA THR A 71 4.19 0.73 -7.98
C THR A 71 3.09 1.54 -8.68
N GLY A 72 2.64 2.65 -8.09
CA GLY A 72 1.52 3.45 -8.62
C GLY A 72 1.73 4.13 -9.97
N ASP A 73 2.96 4.13 -10.49
CA ASP A 73 3.32 4.49 -11.86
C ASP A 73 2.97 3.37 -12.87
N VAL A 74 2.94 2.12 -12.41
CA VAL A 74 2.64 0.92 -13.22
C VAL A 74 1.19 0.49 -13.04
N VAL A 75 0.67 0.53 -11.80
CA VAL A 75 -0.68 0.10 -11.45
C VAL A 75 -1.67 1.23 -11.73
N GLN A 76 -2.49 1.07 -12.78
CA GLN A 76 -3.47 2.08 -13.18
C GLN A 76 -4.60 2.22 -12.15
N GLU A 77 -4.96 1.13 -11.49
CA GLU A 77 -6.02 1.05 -10.49
C GLU A 77 -5.61 1.57 -9.11
N ALA A 78 -4.34 1.95 -8.91
CA ALA A 78 -3.82 2.36 -7.61
C ALA A 78 -4.58 3.55 -6.99
N PRO A 79 -4.88 4.66 -7.72
CA PRO A 79 -5.66 5.76 -7.15
C PRO A 79 -7.04 5.30 -6.66
N TYR A 80 -7.76 4.51 -7.47
CA TYR A 80 -9.07 3.99 -7.11
C TYR A 80 -9.05 3.06 -5.90
N ALA A 81 -8.02 2.20 -5.80
CA ALA A 81 -7.84 1.31 -4.66
C ALA A 81 -7.57 2.08 -3.36
N LEU A 82 -6.73 3.12 -3.41
CA LEU A 82 -6.45 3.96 -2.25
C LEU A 82 -7.65 4.84 -1.88
N GLU A 83 -8.35 5.43 -2.84
CA GLU A 83 -9.55 6.23 -2.56
C GLU A 83 -10.64 5.42 -1.85
N LYS A 84 -10.82 4.15 -2.25
CA LYS A 84 -11.75 3.24 -1.57
C LYS A 84 -11.36 3.01 -0.11
N LEU A 85 -10.05 2.89 0.20
CA LEU A 85 -9.57 2.77 1.58
C LEU A 85 -9.79 4.05 2.38
N ILE A 86 -9.60 5.22 1.76
CA ILE A 86 -9.91 6.52 2.38
C ILE A 86 -11.41 6.59 2.74
N GLY A 87 -12.30 6.04 1.90
CA GLY A 87 -13.73 5.98 2.20
C GLY A 87 -14.12 5.15 3.43
N VAL A 88 -13.26 4.23 3.89
CA VAL A 88 -13.47 3.41 5.09
C VAL A 88 -12.46 3.70 6.21
N TYR A 89 -11.84 4.89 6.17
CA TYR A 89 -10.73 5.31 7.02
C TYR A 89 -10.96 5.04 8.52
N GLU A 90 -12.15 5.34 9.04
CA GLU A 90 -12.49 5.17 10.47
C GLU A 90 -12.39 3.73 10.96
N THR A 91 -12.56 2.75 10.05
CA THR A 91 -12.49 1.32 10.38
C THR A 91 -11.08 0.74 10.29
N LEU A 92 -10.11 1.54 9.84
CA LEU A 92 -8.73 1.08 9.64
C LEU A 92 -7.89 1.21 10.90
N ASP A 93 -6.98 0.27 11.10
CA ASP A 93 -5.97 0.35 12.15
C ASP A 93 -4.97 1.49 11.90
N ALA A 94 -4.37 2.03 12.97
CA ALA A 94 -3.39 3.11 12.89
C ALA A 94 -2.23 2.81 11.92
N THR A 95 -1.68 1.58 11.93
CA THR A 95 -0.61 1.16 11.02
C THR A 95 -1.04 1.24 9.55
N VAL A 96 -2.30 0.88 9.26
CA VAL A 96 -2.87 0.91 7.91
C VAL A 96 -3.11 2.37 7.49
N LYS A 97 -3.61 3.22 8.38
CA LYS A 97 -3.79 4.66 8.15
C LYS A 97 -2.47 5.36 7.82
N ILE A 98 -1.40 5.07 8.56
CA ILE A 98 -0.05 5.62 8.30
C ILE A 98 0.48 5.16 6.94
N ALA A 99 0.30 3.88 6.60
CA ALA A 99 0.69 3.35 5.30
C ALA A 99 -0.10 4.01 4.15
N LEU A 100 -1.41 4.21 4.36
CA LEU A 100 -2.31 4.88 3.41
C LEU A 100 -1.90 6.34 3.16
N LEU A 101 -1.59 7.09 4.21
CA LEU A 101 -1.09 8.46 4.10
C LEU A 101 0.20 8.52 3.27
N THR A 102 1.17 7.67 3.61
CA THR A 102 2.46 7.63 2.91
C THR A 102 2.30 7.20 1.45
N ALA A 103 1.48 6.18 1.16
CA ALA A 103 1.26 5.67 -0.19
C ALA A 103 0.51 6.68 -1.07
N THR A 104 -0.49 7.36 -0.52
CA THR A 104 -1.26 8.40 -1.23
C THR A 104 -0.38 9.59 -1.58
N LEU A 105 0.49 10.02 -0.65
CA LEU A 105 1.46 11.09 -0.90
C LEU A 105 2.48 10.71 -1.99
N LYS A 106 3.04 9.49 -1.92
CA LYS A 106 3.92 8.96 -2.97
C LYS A 106 3.23 8.94 -4.35
N LEU A 107 1.97 8.51 -4.38
CA LEU A 107 1.19 8.45 -5.61
C LEU A 107 0.89 9.85 -6.16
N PHE A 108 0.64 10.83 -5.29
CA PHE A 108 0.47 12.23 -5.69
C PHE A 108 1.69 12.78 -6.42
N PHE A 109 2.91 12.48 -5.97
CA PHE A 109 4.12 12.88 -6.69
C PHE A 109 4.27 12.24 -8.08
N LYS A 110 3.62 11.10 -8.32
CA LYS A 110 3.62 10.41 -9.62
C LYS A 110 2.48 10.86 -10.52
N ARG A 111 1.28 11.04 -9.96
CA ARG A 111 0.02 11.36 -10.67
C ARG A 111 -0.76 12.46 -9.94
N PRO A 112 -0.28 13.72 -9.94
CA PRO A 112 -0.92 14.80 -9.18
C PRO A 112 -2.39 15.05 -9.52
N PRO A 113 -2.81 15.10 -10.81
CA PRO A 113 -4.18 15.47 -11.18
C PRO A 113 -5.25 14.53 -10.61
N GLU A 114 -4.95 13.25 -10.52
CA GLU A 114 -5.88 12.22 -10.05
C GLU A 114 -5.90 12.12 -8.53
N CYS A 115 -4.78 12.45 -7.88
CA CYS A 115 -4.60 12.23 -6.44
C CYS A 115 -4.90 13.46 -5.59
N GLN A 116 -4.96 14.66 -6.17
CA GLN A 116 -5.09 15.92 -5.43
C GLN A 116 -6.33 15.93 -4.52
N ALA A 117 -7.50 15.56 -5.06
CA ALA A 117 -8.75 15.57 -4.30
C ALA A 117 -8.76 14.51 -3.18
N MET A 118 -8.27 13.29 -3.45
CA MET A 118 -8.24 12.22 -2.45
C MET A 118 -7.20 12.47 -1.36
N LEU A 119 -6.03 13.04 -1.71
CA LEU A 119 -5.00 13.41 -0.75
C LEU A 119 -5.51 14.51 0.20
N GLY A 120 -6.19 15.52 -0.32
CA GLY A 120 -6.79 16.57 0.51
C GLY A 120 -7.83 16.04 1.51
N LYS A 121 -8.67 15.09 1.08
CA LYS A 121 -9.61 14.39 1.97
C LYS A 121 -8.88 13.60 3.06
N LEU A 122 -7.86 12.84 2.67
CA LEU A 122 -7.08 12.01 3.61
C LEU A 122 -6.31 12.84 4.62
N LEU A 123 -5.66 13.93 4.20
CA LEU A 123 -4.96 14.83 5.11
C LEU A 123 -5.91 15.43 6.13
N LYS A 124 -7.08 15.90 5.71
CA LYS A 124 -8.10 16.42 6.64
C LYS A 124 -8.54 15.37 7.66
N LEU A 125 -8.81 14.15 7.22
CA LEU A 125 -9.15 13.05 8.11
C LEU A 125 -8.02 12.74 9.09
N ALA A 126 -6.77 12.69 8.62
CA ALA A 126 -5.61 12.38 9.44
C ALA A 126 -5.23 13.50 10.42
N THR A 127 -5.45 14.77 10.07
CA THR A 127 -5.26 15.90 10.99
C THR A 127 -6.36 15.97 12.05
N ASP A 128 -7.59 15.57 11.73
CA ASP A 128 -8.69 15.54 12.71
C ASP A 128 -8.63 14.27 13.61
N ASP A 129 -7.87 13.24 13.20
CA ASP A 129 -7.73 11.98 13.91
C ASP A 129 -6.70 12.07 15.05
N VAL A 130 -7.21 12.22 16.28
CA VAL A 130 -6.41 12.24 17.51
C VAL A 130 -6.14 10.85 18.11
N SER A 131 -6.56 9.76 17.44
CA SER A 131 -6.39 8.40 17.97
C SER A 131 -4.93 7.93 17.97
N SER A 132 -4.09 8.53 17.11
CA SER A 132 -2.67 8.20 17.01
C SER A 132 -1.85 9.48 16.83
N GLN A 133 -1.02 9.78 17.84
CA GLN A 133 -0.18 10.97 17.81
C GLN A 133 0.85 10.95 16.65
N ASP A 134 1.43 9.78 16.34
CA ASP A 134 2.34 9.62 15.20
C ASP A 134 1.65 9.88 13.86
N LEU A 135 0.39 9.48 13.71
CA LEU A 135 -0.39 9.74 12.50
C LEU A 135 -0.68 11.24 12.34
N HIS A 136 -1.12 11.88 13.42
CA HIS A 136 -1.41 13.31 13.45
C HIS A 136 -0.17 14.15 13.13
N ASP A 137 0.96 13.86 13.78
CA ASP A 137 2.22 14.58 13.58
C ASP A 137 2.72 14.44 12.12
N ARG A 138 2.58 13.25 11.52
CA ARG A 138 2.92 13.04 10.11
C ARG A 138 1.98 13.77 9.16
N ALA A 139 0.69 13.81 9.47
CA ALA A 139 -0.29 14.50 8.65
C ALA A 139 -0.05 16.01 8.65
N LEU A 140 0.39 16.59 9.78
CA LEU A 140 0.78 18.00 9.86
C LEU A 140 2.10 18.33 9.17
N LEU A 141 3.03 17.36 9.09
CA LEU A 141 4.30 17.53 8.41
C LEU A 141 4.15 17.58 6.88
N TYR A 142 3.16 16.88 6.34
CA TYR A 142 2.89 16.77 4.90
C TYR A 142 2.09 17.94 4.35
#